data_AF-A0A956S604-F1
#
_entry.id   AF-A0A956S604-F1
#
_cell.length_a   1.000
_cell.length_b   1.000
_cell.length_c   1.000
_cell.angle_alpha   90.00
_cell.angle_beta   90.00
_cell.angle_gamma   90.00
#
_symmetry.space_group_name_H-M   'P 1'
#
loop_
_entity.id
_entity.type
_entity.pdbx_description
1 polymer ?
#
loop_
_entity_poly.entity_id
_entity_poly.type
_entity_poly.pdbx_seq_one_letter_code
_entity_poly.pdbx_strand_id
1 'polypeptide(L)'
;MVNMEFGKNIEKLIQFSGQKNYSLAKELGYDVSYISKWISGAMLPASKNIKNICEKTAKFVVDNATEIHKCEILAYYKLDINKYSSDESIIQYIQDMLNESYLFSSQKKANKNYIKVGKENTEQCNSLLYIKPRLLKKHLDEDIMDLTKKEIKNDVILLADLFSLGKDDKLHIAGIRSGSTIKTEMKNVRIRFLISFDENAEDIIFNTILLMNMIKIYSNINFTFYSCKHAQYSLTSVIKENSFTYTVYTDTKQCLFTNVSQDPKVVQDIYESLEEMIETRSRITFLEKNPREIILEKNYIEY
;
A
#
# COMPACT_ATOMS: atom_id res chain seq x y z
N MET A 1 -7.89 3.61 -3.03
CA MET A 1 -8.71 3.11 -4.17
C MET A 1 -9.29 1.72 -3.88
N VAL A 2 -10.59 1.76 -3.57
CA VAL A 2 -11.65 0.78 -3.29
C VAL A 2 -11.32 -0.55 -2.59
N ASN A 3 -11.40 -0.54 -1.25
CA ASN A 3 -11.72 -1.71 -0.42
C ASN A 3 -13.10 -2.25 -0.83
N MET A 4 -13.16 -3.10 -1.85
CA MET A 4 -14.41 -3.72 -2.27
C MET A 4 -14.63 -5.01 -1.49
N GLU A 5 -15.82 -5.13 -0.88
CA GLU A 5 -16.31 -6.40 -0.34
C GLU A 5 -16.34 -7.46 -1.46
N PHE A 6 -16.28 -8.73 -1.08
CA PHE A 6 -16.24 -9.86 -2.02
C PHE A 6 -17.27 -9.75 -3.14
N GLY A 7 -18.52 -9.41 -2.78
CA GLY A 7 -19.61 -9.21 -3.74
C GLY A 7 -19.35 -8.10 -4.74
N LYS A 8 -18.75 -6.99 -4.30
CA LYS A 8 -18.44 -5.84 -5.14
C LYS A 8 -17.29 -6.12 -6.10
N ASN A 9 -16.32 -6.93 -5.68
CA ASN A 9 -15.30 -7.42 -6.60
C ASN A 9 -15.90 -8.35 -7.66
N ILE A 10 -16.79 -9.27 -7.29
CA ILE A 10 -17.52 -10.10 -8.27
C ILE A 10 -18.27 -9.23 -9.27
N GLU A 11 -19.04 -8.25 -8.81
CA GLU A 11 -19.80 -7.33 -9.66
C GLU A 11 -18.89 -6.61 -10.67
N LYS A 12 -17.74 -6.11 -10.21
CA LYS A 12 -16.80 -5.39 -11.06
C LYS A 12 -16.12 -6.30 -12.08
N LEU A 13 -15.74 -7.51 -11.68
CA LEU A 13 -15.12 -8.49 -12.57
C LEU A 13 -16.06 -8.97 -13.68
N ILE A 14 -17.35 -9.13 -13.36
CA ILE A 14 -18.39 -9.44 -14.37
C ILE A 14 -18.53 -8.29 -15.38
N GLN A 15 -18.45 -7.04 -14.93
CA GLN A 15 -18.45 -5.88 -15.83
C GLN A 15 -17.24 -5.90 -16.76
N PHE A 16 -16.04 -6.17 -16.23
CA PHE A 16 -14.83 -6.25 -17.04
C PHE A 16 -14.86 -7.38 -18.07
N SER A 17 -15.43 -8.54 -17.75
CA SER A 17 -15.57 -9.61 -18.75
C SER A 17 -16.66 -9.33 -19.80
N GLY A 18 -17.44 -8.24 -19.65
CA GLY A 18 -18.58 -7.95 -20.51
C GLY A 18 -19.72 -8.97 -20.40
N GLN A 19 -19.69 -9.81 -19.35
CA GLN A 19 -20.66 -10.88 -19.15
C GLN A 19 -21.80 -10.46 -18.22
N LYS A 20 -22.79 -11.34 -18.08
CA LYS A 20 -23.93 -11.16 -17.16
C LYS A 20 -23.80 -12.10 -15.97
N ASN A 21 -24.47 -11.77 -14.86
CA ASN A 21 -24.51 -12.59 -13.65
C ASN A 21 -24.91 -14.06 -13.92
N TYR A 22 -25.82 -14.27 -14.88
CA TYR A 22 -26.26 -15.61 -15.29
C TYR A 22 -25.13 -16.45 -15.90
N SER A 23 -24.24 -15.84 -16.70
CA SER A 23 -23.11 -16.55 -17.31
C SER A 23 -22.15 -17.08 -16.26
N LEU A 24 -21.79 -16.24 -15.27
CA LEU A 24 -20.94 -16.67 -14.15
C LEU A 24 -21.63 -17.75 -13.30
N ALA A 25 -22.94 -17.61 -13.06
CA ALA A 25 -23.70 -18.59 -12.29
C ALA A 25 -23.63 -19.99 -12.94
N LYS A 26 -23.78 -20.05 -14.27
CA LYS A 26 -23.66 -21.29 -15.06
C LYS A 26 -22.27 -21.92 -14.93
N GLU A 27 -21.21 -21.14 -15.03
CA GLU A 27 -19.82 -21.62 -14.92
C GLU A 27 -19.50 -22.19 -13.52
N LEU A 28 -20.04 -21.53 -12.49
CA LEU A 28 -19.86 -21.96 -11.10
C LEU A 28 -20.79 -23.12 -10.69
N GLY A 29 -21.82 -23.43 -11.49
CA GLY A 29 -22.84 -24.43 -11.16
C GLY A 29 -23.82 -23.97 -10.07
N TYR A 30 -24.11 -22.67 -10.00
CA TYR A 30 -25.04 -22.07 -9.04
C TYR A 30 -26.24 -21.44 -9.75
N ASP A 31 -27.34 -21.28 -9.02
CA ASP A 31 -28.45 -20.43 -9.46
C ASP A 31 -28.05 -18.94 -9.41
N VAL A 32 -28.56 -18.14 -10.36
CA VAL A 32 -28.22 -16.72 -10.49
C VAL A 32 -28.58 -15.89 -9.25
N SER A 33 -29.54 -16.35 -8.45
CA SER A 33 -29.89 -15.71 -7.17
C SER A 33 -28.74 -15.77 -6.16
N TYR A 34 -27.89 -16.80 -6.20
CA TYR A 34 -26.70 -16.86 -5.34
C TYR A 34 -25.69 -15.78 -5.69
N ILE A 35 -25.41 -15.60 -6.99
CA ILE A 35 -24.52 -14.52 -7.45
C ILE A 35 -25.06 -13.16 -7.02
N SER A 36 -26.36 -12.93 -7.18
CA SER A 36 -27.02 -11.69 -6.75
C SER A 36 -26.95 -11.47 -5.23
N LYS A 37 -27.11 -12.53 -4.43
CA LYS A 37 -26.95 -12.50 -2.98
C LYS A 37 -25.51 -12.24 -2.54
N TRP A 38 -24.52 -12.73 -3.32
CA TRP A 38 -23.10 -12.45 -3.07
C TRP A 38 -22.78 -11.00 -3.38
N ILE A 39 -23.20 -10.49 -4.54
CA ILE A 39 -22.98 -9.10 -4.98
C ILE A 39 -23.58 -8.09 -4.00
N SER A 40 -24.81 -8.35 -3.53
CA SER A 40 -25.49 -7.50 -2.54
C SER A 40 -24.93 -7.63 -1.12
N GLY A 41 -24.04 -8.60 -0.85
CA GLY A 41 -23.51 -8.89 0.48
C GLY A 41 -24.49 -9.64 1.40
N ALA A 42 -25.73 -9.89 0.96
CA ALA A 42 -26.76 -10.61 1.72
C ALA A 42 -26.27 -12.00 2.16
N MET A 43 -25.58 -12.73 1.27
CA MET A 43 -25.00 -14.04 1.54
C MET A 43 -23.54 -14.08 1.09
N LEU A 44 -22.70 -14.87 1.75
CA LEU A 44 -21.38 -15.20 1.23
C LEU A 44 -21.39 -16.66 0.74
N PRO A 45 -20.50 -17.02 -0.21
CA PRO A 45 -20.30 -18.42 -0.55
C PRO A 45 -19.94 -19.27 0.67
N ALA A 46 -20.21 -20.57 0.60
CA ALA A 46 -19.77 -21.50 1.63
C ALA A 46 -18.24 -21.58 1.64
N SER A 47 -17.63 -21.50 2.83
CA SER A 47 -16.17 -21.50 3.01
C SER A 47 -15.49 -22.70 2.35
N LYS A 48 -16.10 -23.89 2.40
CA LYS A 48 -15.58 -25.09 1.75
C LYS A 48 -15.38 -24.98 0.24
N ASN A 49 -16.15 -24.11 -0.43
CA ASN A 49 -16.12 -23.96 -1.88
C ASN A 49 -15.37 -22.70 -2.34
N ILE A 50 -14.88 -21.85 -1.42
CA ILE A 50 -14.37 -20.53 -1.78
C ILE A 50 -13.19 -20.59 -2.74
N LYS A 51 -12.23 -21.50 -2.51
CA LYS A 51 -11.05 -21.64 -3.37
C LYS A 51 -11.44 -21.92 -4.83
N ASN A 52 -12.36 -22.87 -5.02
CA ASN A 52 -12.89 -23.24 -6.33
C ASN A 52 -13.69 -22.09 -6.97
N ILE A 53 -14.49 -21.36 -6.19
CA ILE A 53 -15.25 -20.21 -6.68
C ILE A 53 -14.31 -19.09 -7.15
N CYS A 54 -13.29 -18.75 -6.36
CA CYS A 54 -12.31 -17.73 -6.71
C CYS A 54 -11.53 -18.12 -7.97
N GLU A 55 -11.06 -19.37 -8.06
CA GLU A 55 -10.32 -19.88 -9.21
C GLU A 55 -11.17 -19.86 -10.49
N LYS A 56 -12.38 -20.43 -10.44
CA LYS A 56 -13.30 -20.45 -11.59
C LYS A 56 -13.72 -19.06 -12.02
N THR A 57 -13.99 -18.17 -11.05
CA THR A 57 -14.36 -16.78 -11.37
C THR A 57 -13.19 -16.06 -12.04
N ALA A 58 -11.96 -16.25 -11.56
CA ALA A 58 -10.78 -15.64 -12.17
C ALA A 58 -10.57 -16.10 -13.61
N LYS A 59 -10.62 -17.43 -13.85
CA LYS A 59 -10.55 -18.02 -15.19
C LYS A 59 -11.65 -17.49 -16.10
N PHE A 60 -12.91 -17.58 -15.64
CA PHE A 60 -14.07 -17.09 -16.38
C PHE A 60 -13.91 -15.63 -16.83
N VAL A 61 -13.41 -14.77 -15.95
CA VAL A 61 -13.25 -13.34 -16.25
C VAL A 61 -12.19 -13.13 -17.32
N VAL A 62 -11.02 -13.76 -17.19
CA VAL A 62 -9.91 -13.59 -18.13
C VAL A 62 -10.21 -14.24 -19.49
N ASP A 63 -10.81 -15.44 -19.49
CA ASP A 63 -11.18 -16.16 -20.71
C ASP A 63 -12.23 -15.41 -21.55
N ASN A 64 -13.08 -14.60 -20.91
CA ASN A 64 -14.10 -13.80 -21.58
C ASN A 64 -13.71 -12.32 -21.76
N ALA A 65 -12.57 -11.89 -21.23
CA ALA A 65 -12.10 -10.52 -21.37
C ALA A 65 -11.42 -10.32 -22.73
N THR A 66 -11.73 -9.21 -23.40
CA THR A 66 -10.95 -8.75 -24.54
C THR A 66 -9.61 -8.18 -24.06
N GLU A 67 -8.63 -8.02 -24.95
CA GLU A 67 -7.36 -7.36 -24.60
C GLU A 67 -7.57 -5.96 -24.00
N ILE A 68 -8.57 -5.21 -24.48
CA ILE A 68 -8.94 -3.90 -23.91
C ILE A 68 -9.43 -4.07 -22.47
N HIS A 69 -10.33 -5.03 -22.22
CA HIS A 69 -10.82 -5.30 -20.87
C HIS A 69 -9.70 -5.78 -19.92
N LYS A 70 -8.74 -6.55 -20.41
CA LYS A 70 -7.55 -6.95 -19.62
C LYS A 70 -6.72 -5.72 -19.25
N CYS A 71 -6.47 -4.81 -20.19
CA CYS A 71 -5.82 -3.53 -19.89
C CYS A 71 -6.60 -2.70 -18.86
N GLU A 72 -7.94 -2.67 -18.94
CA GLU A 72 -8.80 -2.00 -17.96
C GLU A 72 -8.70 -2.62 -16.57
N ILE A 73 -8.66 -3.95 -16.47
CA ILE A 73 -8.41 -4.67 -15.20
C ILE A 73 -7.06 -4.24 -14.62
N LEU A 74 -5.99 -4.29 -15.42
CA LEU A 74 -4.65 -3.89 -14.99
C LEU A 74 -4.63 -2.44 -14.52
N ALA A 75 -5.24 -1.52 -15.27
CA ALA A 75 -5.31 -0.11 -14.92
C ALA A 75 -6.12 0.14 -13.64
N TYR A 76 -7.28 -0.50 -13.51
CA TYR A 76 -8.16 -0.37 -12.34
C TYR A 76 -7.47 -0.86 -11.06
N TYR A 77 -6.78 -2.00 -11.13
CA TYR A 77 -6.04 -2.54 -9.99
C TYR A 77 -4.63 -1.96 -9.84
N LYS A 78 -4.22 -1.04 -10.73
CA LYS A 78 -2.90 -0.38 -10.76
C LYS A 78 -1.73 -1.38 -10.85
N LEU A 79 -1.91 -2.43 -11.64
CA LEU A 79 -0.94 -3.49 -11.83
C LEU A 79 0.08 -3.12 -12.92
N ASP A 80 1.31 -3.60 -12.75
CA ASP A 80 2.37 -3.44 -13.76
C ASP A 80 2.11 -4.37 -14.94
N ILE A 81 1.93 -3.79 -16.13
CA ILE A 81 1.69 -4.51 -17.39
C ILE A 81 2.84 -5.50 -17.69
N ASN A 82 4.08 -5.19 -17.30
CA ASN A 82 5.22 -6.07 -17.56
C ASN A 82 5.24 -7.30 -16.64
N LYS A 83 4.68 -7.18 -15.43
CA LYS A 83 4.58 -8.28 -14.46
C LYS A 83 3.36 -9.17 -14.73
N TYR A 84 2.30 -8.55 -15.26
CA TYR A 84 1.03 -9.20 -15.54
C TYR A 84 0.76 -9.27 -17.05
N SER A 85 1.75 -9.78 -17.79
CA SER A 85 1.71 -9.85 -19.25
C SER A 85 1.06 -11.12 -19.80
N SER A 86 0.76 -12.10 -18.94
CA SER A 86 0.10 -13.36 -19.32
C SER A 86 -1.25 -13.53 -18.62
N ASP A 87 -2.16 -14.23 -19.27
CA ASP A 87 -3.48 -14.53 -18.72
C ASP A 87 -3.39 -15.26 -17.36
N GLU A 88 -2.44 -16.18 -17.22
CA GLU A 88 -2.20 -16.93 -15.96
C GLU A 88 -1.84 -16.00 -14.79
N SER A 89 -1.00 -15.00 -15.05
CA SER A 89 -0.61 -14.03 -14.02
C SER A 89 -1.78 -13.17 -13.56
N ILE A 90 -2.67 -12.78 -14.48
CA ILE A 90 -3.89 -12.01 -14.19
C ILE A 90 -4.89 -12.90 -13.43
N ILE A 91 -5.06 -14.15 -13.85
CA ILE A 91 -5.90 -15.15 -13.17
C ILE A 91 -5.45 -15.31 -11.72
N GLN A 92 -4.15 -15.52 -11.50
CA GLN A 92 -3.60 -15.70 -10.15
C GLN A 92 -3.86 -14.47 -9.27
N TYR A 93 -3.67 -13.26 -9.80
CA TYR A 93 -3.97 -12.03 -9.08
C TYR A 93 -5.45 -11.92 -8.68
N ILE A 94 -6.36 -12.15 -9.64
CA ILE A 94 -7.81 -12.06 -9.38
C ILE A 94 -8.22 -13.10 -8.35
N GLN A 95 -7.69 -14.32 -8.43
CA GLN A 95 -7.96 -15.39 -7.47
C GLN A 95 -7.51 -15.00 -6.06
N ASP A 96 -6.29 -14.49 -5.92
CA ASP A 96 -5.73 -14.03 -4.66
C ASP A 96 -6.56 -12.89 -4.05
N MET A 97 -6.91 -11.89 -4.86
CA MET A 97 -7.73 -10.74 -4.48
C MET A 97 -9.14 -11.16 -4.03
N LEU A 98 -9.77 -12.11 -4.74
CA LEU A 98 -11.08 -12.66 -4.37
C LEU A 98 -11.02 -13.43 -3.04
N ASN A 99 -9.97 -14.23 -2.82
CA ASN A 99 -9.78 -14.94 -1.56
C ASN A 99 -9.66 -13.98 -0.38
N GLU A 100 -8.90 -12.90 -0.53
CA GLU A 100 -8.73 -11.89 0.52
C GLU A 100 -9.99 -11.10 0.80
N SER A 101 -10.68 -10.65 -0.26
CA SER A 101 -11.93 -9.92 -0.09
C SER A 101 -13.03 -10.80 0.51
N TYR A 102 -13.01 -12.12 0.26
CA TYR A 102 -13.85 -13.08 0.97
C TYR A 102 -13.50 -13.15 2.46
N LEU A 103 -12.21 -13.29 2.81
CA LEU A 103 -11.77 -13.32 4.21
C LEU A 103 -12.21 -12.04 4.93
N PHE A 104 -11.99 -10.88 4.33
CA PHE A 104 -12.44 -9.59 4.86
C PHE A 104 -13.96 -9.54 5.06
N SER A 105 -14.74 -9.96 4.06
CA SER A 105 -16.21 -9.94 4.13
C SER A 105 -16.75 -10.95 5.16
N SER A 106 -16.08 -12.09 5.31
CA SER A 106 -16.43 -13.13 6.29
C SER A 106 -16.14 -12.66 7.71
N GLN A 107 -15.00 -12.00 7.94
CA GLN A 107 -14.66 -11.36 9.20
C GLN A 107 -15.64 -10.24 9.53
N LYS A 108 -16.07 -9.42 8.55
CA LYS A 108 -17.09 -8.38 8.79
C LYS A 108 -18.44 -8.97 9.23
N LYS A 109 -18.85 -10.12 8.69
CA LYS A 109 -20.05 -10.85 9.14
C LYS A 109 -19.86 -11.51 10.51
N ALA A 110 -18.69 -12.11 10.77
CA ALA A 110 -18.36 -12.65 12.09
C ALA A 110 -18.32 -11.52 13.14
N ASN A 111 -17.72 -10.37 12.81
CA ASN A 111 -17.65 -9.20 13.66
C ASN A 111 -19.03 -8.61 13.95
N LYS A 112 -20.02 -8.69 13.03
CA LYS A 112 -21.42 -8.36 13.38
C LYS A 112 -21.97 -9.21 14.54
N ASN A 113 -21.48 -10.44 14.73
CA ASN A 113 -21.83 -11.29 15.88
C ASN A 113 -20.95 -10.99 17.12
N TYR A 114 -19.70 -10.54 16.96
CA TYR A 114 -18.86 -10.04 18.07
C TYR A 114 -19.21 -8.63 18.54
N ILE A 115 -19.86 -7.80 17.72
CA ILE A 115 -20.29 -6.43 18.06
C ILE A 115 -21.34 -6.41 19.18
N LYS A 116 -21.95 -7.55 19.53
CA LYS A 116 -22.75 -7.68 20.76
C LYS A 116 -21.91 -7.75 22.05
N VAL A 117 -20.59 -7.88 21.98
CA VAL A 117 -19.68 -7.95 23.14
C VAL A 117 -18.73 -6.73 23.19
N GLY A 118 -18.86 -5.72 22.31
CA GLY A 118 -17.83 -4.68 22.20
C GLY A 118 -18.25 -3.30 21.71
N LYS A 119 -19.54 -2.94 21.79
CA LYS A 119 -19.91 -1.52 21.62
C LYS A 119 -19.54 -0.64 22.81
N GLU A 120 -19.23 -1.23 23.97
CA GLU A 120 -18.81 -0.49 25.16
C GLU A 120 -17.28 -0.30 25.25
N ASN A 121 -16.47 -1.06 24.48
CA ASN A 121 -14.99 -1.05 24.62
C ASN A 121 -14.22 -0.56 23.38
N THR A 122 -14.88 -0.28 22.25
CA THR A 122 -14.18 0.29 21.07
C THR A 122 -13.81 1.76 21.25
N GLU A 123 -14.47 2.47 22.18
CA GLU A 123 -14.10 3.82 22.60
C GLU A 123 -12.81 3.86 23.43
N GLN A 124 -12.26 2.71 23.85
CA GLN A 124 -11.03 2.61 24.65
C GLN A 124 -9.77 2.22 23.85
N CYS A 125 -9.90 1.91 22.57
CA CYS A 125 -8.76 1.51 21.75
C CYS A 125 -8.15 2.71 21.02
N ASN A 126 -6.88 3.01 21.29
CA ASN A 126 -6.13 4.07 20.63
C ASN A 126 -5.54 3.67 19.26
N SER A 127 -5.73 2.43 18.80
CA SER A 127 -5.26 1.96 17.49
C SER A 127 -6.10 0.82 16.91
N LEU A 128 -5.98 0.61 15.60
CA LEU A 128 -6.61 -0.45 14.83
C LEU A 128 -5.55 -1.36 14.20
N LEU A 129 -5.75 -2.68 14.27
CA LEU A 129 -4.85 -3.68 13.70
C LEU A 129 -5.48 -4.37 12.49
N TYR A 130 -4.76 -4.39 11.37
CA TYR A 130 -5.15 -5.03 10.12
C TYR A 130 -4.21 -6.18 9.78
N ILE A 131 -4.73 -7.40 9.61
CA ILE A 131 -3.93 -8.59 9.31
C ILE A 131 -3.83 -8.82 7.80
N LYS A 132 -2.62 -9.12 7.31
CA LYS A 132 -2.27 -9.32 5.89
C LYS A 132 -2.92 -8.33 4.93
N PRO A 133 -2.73 -7.02 5.14
CA PRO A 133 -3.43 -6.05 4.33
C PRO A 133 -2.73 -5.88 2.97
N ARG A 134 -3.09 -6.70 1.97
CA ARG A 134 -2.72 -6.37 0.58
C ARG A 134 -3.34 -5.04 0.10
N LEU A 135 -4.36 -4.55 0.82
CA LEU A 135 -5.11 -3.33 0.53
C LEU A 135 -4.56 -2.03 1.19
N LEU A 136 -3.72 -2.11 2.24
CA LEU A 136 -3.26 -0.92 2.99
C LEU A 136 -2.07 -0.17 2.37
N LYS A 137 -1.50 -0.62 1.25
CA LYS A 137 -0.42 0.09 0.53
C LYS A 137 -0.84 1.44 -0.08
N LYS A 138 -1.86 2.13 0.45
CA LYS A 138 -2.47 3.34 -0.09
C LYS A 138 -2.72 4.46 0.94
N HIS A 139 -2.58 4.20 2.24
CA HIS A 139 -2.96 5.18 3.27
C HIS A 139 -2.00 6.37 3.34
N LEU A 140 -0.68 6.11 3.38
CA LEU A 140 0.32 7.17 3.41
C LEU A 140 0.17 8.13 2.24
N ASP A 141 0.00 7.58 1.04
CA ASP A 141 -0.17 8.34 -0.20
C ASP A 141 -1.45 9.17 -0.22
N GLU A 142 -2.58 8.60 0.20
CA GLU A 142 -3.88 9.28 0.22
C GLU A 142 -3.88 10.39 1.29
N ASP A 143 -3.35 10.12 2.48
CA ASP A 143 -3.25 11.08 3.59
C ASP A 143 -2.34 12.26 3.21
N ILE A 144 -1.15 12.01 2.65
CA ILE A 144 -0.23 13.07 2.19
C ILE A 144 -0.88 13.90 1.07
N MET A 145 -1.54 13.25 0.10
CA MET A 145 -2.21 13.95 -0.98
C MET A 145 -3.36 14.84 -0.49
N ASP A 146 -4.14 14.38 0.47
CA ASP A 146 -5.25 15.15 1.03
C ASP A 146 -4.76 16.31 1.88
N LEU A 147 -3.67 16.15 2.62
CA LEU A 147 -3.01 17.24 3.33
C LEU A 147 -2.44 18.30 2.38
N THR A 148 -1.81 17.87 1.29
CA THR A 148 -1.28 18.75 0.24
C THR A 148 -2.39 19.58 -0.40
N LYS A 149 -3.53 18.97 -0.75
CA LYS A 149 -4.69 19.67 -1.33
C LYS A 149 -5.29 20.71 -0.39
N LYS A 150 -5.24 20.46 0.91
CA LYS A 150 -5.73 21.40 1.93
C LYS A 150 -4.73 22.53 2.24
N GLU A 151 -3.56 22.53 1.58
CA GLU A 151 -2.45 23.45 1.81
C GLU A 151 -1.95 23.49 3.27
N ILE A 152 -2.26 22.46 4.06
CA ILE A 152 -1.86 22.38 5.46
C ILE A 152 -0.37 22.05 5.49
N LYS A 153 0.40 22.83 6.28
CA LYS A 153 1.79 22.47 6.57
C LYS A 153 1.84 21.19 7.38
N ASN A 154 2.49 20.17 6.85
CA ASN A 154 2.63 18.89 7.53
C ASN A 154 4.07 18.41 7.51
N ASP A 155 4.45 17.72 8.58
CA ASP A 155 5.73 17.03 8.71
C ASP A 155 5.46 15.54 8.80
N VAL A 156 6.11 14.79 7.92
CA VAL A 156 5.96 13.35 7.78
C VAL A 156 7.31 12.70 8.05
N ILE A 157 7.36 11.80 9.03
CA ILE A 157 8.55 11.01 9.31
C ILE A 157 8.28 9.56 8.90
N LEU A 158 9.17 9.03 8.06
CA LEU A 158 9.17 7.65 7.58
C LEU A 158 10.43 6.95 8.07
N LEU A 159 10.28 6.04 9.02
CA LEU A 159 11.34 5.14 9.47
C LEU A 159 11.16 3.80 8.74
N ALA A 160 12.06 3.49 7.82
CA ALA A 160 11.93 2.35 6.93
C ALA A 160 13.26 1.62 6.74
N ASP A 161 13.26 0.30 6.93
CA ASP A 161 14.36 -0.53 6.45
C ASP A 161 14.10 -0.83 4.97
N LEU A 162 14.35 0.19 4.16
CA LEU A 162 14.05 0.19 2.73
C LEU A 162 14.65 -1.02 2.02
N PHE A 163 15.80 -1.54 2.47
CA PHE A 163 16.48 -2.64 1.79
C PHE A 163 15.91 -4.02 2.14
N SER A 164 15.29 -4.17 3.31
CA SER A 164 14.58 -5.40 3.71
C SER A 164 13.19 -5.57 3.07
N LEU A 165 12.58 -4.50 2.54
CA LEU A 165 11.21 -4.53 2.02
C LEU A 165 11.07 -5.29 0.69
N GLY A 166 9.83 -5.67 0.34
CA GLY A 166 9.50 -6.21 -0.98
C GLY A 166 9.70 -5.19 -2.10
N LYS A 167 10.05 -5.64 -3.31
CA LYS A 167 10.31 -4.76 -4.47
C LYS A 167 9.18 -3.76 -4.75
N ASP A 168 7.94 -4.23 -4.69
CA ASP A 168 6.76 -3.39 -4.92
C ASP A 168 6.61 -2.30 -3.84
N ASP A 169 6.93 -2.62 -2.58
CA ASP A 169 6.89 -1.67 -1.45
C ASP A 169 8.01 -0.63 -1.56
N LYS A 170 9.23 -1.05 -1.93
CA LYS A 170 10.37 -0.18 -2.19
C LYS A 170 10.06 0.88 -3.26
N LEU A 171 9.50 0.44 -4.40
CA LEU A 171 9.13 1.33 -5.50
C LEU A 171 8.04 2.32 -5.09
N HIS A 172 7.06 1.85 -4.31
CA HIS A 172 5.97 2.69 -3.82
C HIS A 172 6.47 3.80 -2.88
N ILE A 173 7.29 3.44 -1.89
CA ILE A 173 7.94 4.40 -0.98
C ILE A 173 8.84 5.37 -1.74
N ALA A 174 9.46 4.92 -2.83
CA ALA A 174 10.29 5.77 -3.68
C ALA A 174 9.49 6.76 -4.55
N GLY A 175 8.15 6.75 -4.47
CA GLY A 175 7.30 7.62 -5.30
C GLY A 175 7.21 7.18 -6.76
N ILE A 176 7.56 5.93 -7.07
CA ILE A 176 7.45 5.33 -8.40
C ILE A 176 6.14 4.53 -8.45
N ARG A 177 5.15 5.02 -9.20
CA ARG A 177 3.83 4.39 -9.33
C ARG A 177 3.57 3.99 -10.78
N SER A 178 3.37 2.70 -11.04
CA SER A 178 3.01 2.18 -12.37
C SER A 178 3.90 2.73 -13.50
N GLY A 179 5.22 2.85 -13.26
CA GLY A 179 6.18 3.40 -14.23
C GLY A 179 6.19 4.93 -14.38
N SER A 180 5.36 5.65 -13.62
CA SER A 180 5.33 7.12 -13.57
C SER A 180 5.84 7.66 -12.23
N THR A 181 6.59 8.75 -12.29
CA THR A 181 7.04 9.49 -11.10
C THR A 181 5.96 10.45 -10.63
N ILE A 182 5.89 10.70 -9.32
CA ILE A 182 5.04 11.77 -8.75
C ILE A 182 5.43 13.09 -9.42
N LYS A 183 4.53 13.65 -10.25
CA LYS A 183 4.72 14.95 -10.93
C LYS A 183 4.13 16.13 -10.16
N THR A 184 3.40 15.86 -9.07
CA THR A 184 2.67 16.90 -8.33
C THR A 184 3.61 17.57 -7.33
N GLU A 185 3.77 18.89 -7.42
CA GLU A 185 4.43 19.68 -6.38
C GLU A 185 3.68 19.53 -5.06
N MET A 186 4.29 18.90 -4.05
CA MET A 186 3.73 18.84 -2.70
C MET A 186 4.16 20.08 -1.91
N LYS A 187 3.58 21.23 -2.27
CA LYS A 187 3.79 22.47 -1.53
C LYS A 187 3.29 22.28 -0.09
N ASN A 188 4.10 22.70 0.88
CA ASN A 188 3.81 22.63 2.32
C ASN A 188 3.96 21.25 3.00
N VAL A 189 4.52 20.23 2.34
CA VAL A 189 4.84 18.95 2.98
C VAL A 189 6.35 18.81 3.16
N ARG A 190 6.79 18.52 4.39
CA ARG A 190 8.16 18.08 4.68
C ARG A 190 8.17 16.57 4.90
N ILE A 191 9.03 15.85 4.19
CA ILE A 191 9.16 14.39 4.33
C ILE A 191 10.57 14.03 4.81
N ARG A 192 10.69 13.37 5.95
CA ARG A 192 11.95 12.93 6.52
C ARG A 192 12.02 11.42 6.55
N PHE A 193 12.99 10.86 5.85
CA PHE A 193 13.21 9.44 5.78
C PHE A 193 14.37 9.05 6.70
N LEU A 194 14.13 8.13 7.62
CA LEU A 194 15.16 7.46 8.40
C LEU A 194 15.35 6.07 7.81
N ILE A 195 16.46 5.88 7.11
CA ILE A 195 16.78 4.67 6.37
C ILE A 195 17.88 3.92 7.08
N SER A 196 17.67 2.61 7.28
CA SER A 196 18.73 1.69 7.67
C SER A 196 19.40 1.18 6.41
N PHE A 197 20.71 1.37 6.29
CA PHE A 197 21.51 0.75 5.23
C PHE A 197 22.06 -0.56 5.78
N ASP A 198 21.52 -1.69 5.30
CA ASP A 198 22.08 -3.01 5.58
C ASP A 198 23.26 -3.28 4.63
N GLU A 199 24.42 -3.62 5.18
CA GLU A 199 25.61 -3.99 4.43
C GLU A 199 25.44 -5.31 3.67
N ASN A 200 24.52 -6.17 4.12
CA ASN A 200 24.20 -7.45 3.48
C ASN A 200 22.96 -7.36 2.58
N ALA A 201 22.54 -6.16 2.20
CA ALA A 201 21.34 -5.96 1.40
C ALA A 201 21.40 -6.70 0.07
N GLU A 202 20.36 -7.50 -0.19
CA GLU A 202 20.14 -8.08 -1.52
C GLU A 202 19.96 -6.97 -2.57
N ASP A 203 20.55 -7.18 -3.74
CA ASP A 203 20.41 -6.31 -4.92
C ASP A 203 20.86 -4.85 -4.67
N ILE A 204 22.14 -4.70 -4.31
CA ILE A 204 22.76 -3.40 -4.04
C ILE A 204 22.65 -2.41 -5.21
N ILE A 205 22.69 -2.93 -6.45
CA ILE A 205 22.58 -2.11 -7.67
C ILE A 205 21.17 -1.50 -7.73
N PHE A 206 20.13 -2.31 -7.59
CA PHE A 206 18.75 -1.81 -7.57
C PHE A 206 18.52 -0.81 -6.44
N ASN A 207 18.96 -1.13 -5.22
CA ASN A 207 18.80 -0.27 -4.05
C ASN A 207 19.50 1.10 -4.23
N THR A 208 20.69 1.11 -4.85
CA THR A 208 21.42 2.35 -5.16
C THR A 208 20.67 3.18 -6.20
N ILE A 209 20.23 2.57 -7.29
CA ILE A 209 19.44 3.24 -8.34
C ILE A 209 18.13 3.79 -7.76
N LEU A 210 17.47 3.04 -6.87
CA LEU A 210 16.26 3.46 -6.19
C LEU A 210 16.50 4.73 -5.37
N LEU A 211 17.56 4.76 -4.55
CA LEU A 211 17.90 5.91 -3.73
C LEU A 211 18.19 7.15 -4.59
N MET A 212 18.97 6.99 -5.67
CA MET A 212 19.23 8.07 -6.63
C MET A 212 17.94 8.60 -7.26
N ASN A 213 17.02 7.71 -7.62
CA ASN A 213 15.71 8.09 -8.15
C ASN A 213 14.87 8.81 -7.10
N MET A 214 14.90 8.39 -5.83
CA MET A 214 14.20 9.10 -4.77
C MET A 214 14.70 10.53 -4.62
N ILE A 215 16.01 10.75 -4.59
CA ILE A 215 16.60 12.11 -4.53
C ILE A 215 16.08 12.97 -5.69
N LYS A 216 16.02 12.39 -6.90
CA LYS A 216 15.49 13.07 -8.08
C LYS A 216 13.99 13.34 -8.00
N ILE A 217 13.19 12.35 -7.60
CA ILE A 217 11.71 12.44 -7.53
C ILE A 217 11.29 13.46 -6.47
N TYR A 218 11.91 13.39 -5.30
CA TYR A 218 11.61 14.27 -4.19
C TYR A 218 12.30 15.64 -4.28
N SER A 219 13.14 15.91 -5.28
CA SER A 219 13.75 17.25 -5.47
C SER A 219 12.73 18.39 -5.59
N ASN A 220 11.47 18.09 -5.94
CA ASN A 220 10.37 19.06 -5.99
C ASN A 220 9.56 19.14 -4.68
N ILE A 221 10.04 18.49 -3.61
CA ILE A 221 9.41 18.37 -2.30
C ILE A 221 10.47 18.71 -1.24
N ASN A 222 10.09 19.26 -0.09
CA ASN A 222 11.04 19.44 1.00
C ASN A 222 11.31 18.08 1.67
N PHE A 223 12.43 17.43 1.36
CA PHE A 223 12.76 16.13 1.93
C PHE A 223 14.15 16.06 2.58
N THR A 224 14.34 15.10 3.48
CA THR A 224 15.65 14.82 4.09
C THR A 224 15.82 13.33 4.31
N PHE A 225 17.02 12.80 4.04
CA PHE A 225 17.40 11.41 4.29
C PHE A 225 18.39 11.35 5.44
N TYR A 226 18.03 10.57 6.44
CA TYR A 226 18.82 10.25 7.60
C TYR A 226 19.22 8.78 7.56
N SER A 227 20.49 8.48 7.83
CA SER A 227 20.96 7.14 8.13
C SER A 227 20.67 6.86 9.59
N CYS A 228 19.90 5.81 9.86
CA CYS A 228 19.59 5.37 11.21
C CYS A 228 19.38 3.85 11.24
N LYS A 229 20.13 3.15 12.10
CA LYS A 229 19.96 1.71 12.30
C LYS A 229 18.71 1.43 13.13
N HIS A 230 17.80 0.61 12.60
CA HIS A 230 16.56 0.23 13.26
C HIS A 230 16.11 -1.19 12.85
N ALA A 231 14.93 -1.60 13.29
CA ALA A 231 14.43 -2.96 13.08
C ALA A 231 14.16 -3.27 11.60
N GLN A 232 14.64 -4.44 11.15
CA GLN A 232 14.40 -4.94 9.80
C GLN A 232 12.94 -5.35 9.59
N TYR A 233 12.52 -5.44 8.33
CA TYR A 233 11.18 -5.88 7.93
C TYR A 233 10.06 -5.06 8.56
N SER A 234 10.30 -3.76 8.72
CA SER A 234 9.33 -2.84 9.33
C SER A 234 9.27 -1.51 8.59
N LEU A 235 8.09 -0.90 8.63
CA LEU A 235 7.84 0.45 8.14
C LEU A 235 7.03 1.20 9.18
N THR A 236 7.56 2.32 9.66
CA THR A 236 6.85 3.26 10.53
C THR A 236 6.66 4.56 9.79
N SER A 237 5.43 5.06 9.82
CA SER A 237 5.02 6.31 9.23
C SER A 237 4.27 7.12 10.27
N VAL A 238 4.67 8.36 10.49
CA VAL A 238 3.89 9.31 11.28
C VAL A 238 3.70 10.60 10.50
N ILE A 239 2.46 11.05 10.45
CA ILE A 239 2.06 12.36 9.94
C ILE A 239 1.69 13.17 11.18
N LYS A 240 2.47 14.21 11.47
CA LYS A 240 2.30 15.04 12.67
C LYS A 240 0.84 15.46 12.84
N GLU A 241 0.31 15.30 14.05
CA GLU A 241 -1.07 15.68 14.43
C GLU A 241 -2.20 15.02 13.61
N ASN A 242 -1.91 13.99 12.81
CA ASN A 242 -2.92 13.35 11.95
C ASN A 242 -2.99 11.84 12.16
N SER A 243 -1.95 11.12 11.76
CA SER A 243 -2.00 9.66 11.73
C SER A 243 -0.65 9.00 11.96
N PHE A 244 -0.70 7.78 12.47
CA PHE A 244 0.41 6.88 12.64
C PHE A 244 0.09 5.56 11.95
N THR A 245 1.08 4.97 11.30
CA THR A 245 1.02 3.64 10.71
C THR A 245 2.30 2.87 11.01
N TYR A 246 2.16 1.63 11.48
CA TYR A 246 3.27 0.70 11.66
C TYR A 246 2.97 -0.63 10.98
N THR A 247 3.82 -1.00 10.03
CA THR A 247 3.68 -2.21 9.23
C THR A 247 4.84 -3.15 9.49
N VAL A 248 4.51 -4.42 9.71
CA VAL A 248 5.50 -5.50 9.89
C VAL A 248 5.43 -6.45 8.69
N TYR A 249 6.60 -6.86 8.22
CA TYR A 249 6.79 -7.80 7.12
C TYR A 249 7.45 -9.09 7.63
N THR A 250 7.22 -10.17 6.90
CA THR A 250 7.93 -11.44 7.10
C THR A 250 9.30 -11.39 6.40
N ASP A 251 10.15 -12.36 6.73
CA ASP A 251 11.40 -12.68 6.00
C ASP A 251 11.18 -12.89 4.49
N THR A 252 10.02 -13.46 4.13
CA THR A 252 9.54 -13.62 2.75
C THR A 252 9.00 -12.33 2.12
N LYS A 253 9.21 -11.18 2.78
CA LYS A 253 8.81 -9.83 2.34
C LYS A 253 7.30 -9.65 2.17
N GLN A 254 6.49 -10.49 2.83
CA GLN A 254 5.04 -10.38 2.83
C GLN A 254 4.57 -9.56 4.04
N CYS A 255 3.61 -8.65 3.85
CA CYS A 255 3.04 -7.90 4.96
C CYS A 255 2.29 -8.84 5.92
N LEU A 256 2.69 -8.85 7.18
CA LEU A 256 2.06 -9.64 8.23
C LEU A 256 0.84 -8.93 8.81
N PHE A 257 1.03 -7.68 9.24
CA PHE A 257 -0.04 -6.80 9.71
C PHE A 257 0.36 -5.33 9.60
N THR A 258 -0.63 -4.45 9.75
CA THR A 258 -0.44 -3.01 9.88
C THR A 258 -1.29 -2.48 11.02
N ASN A 259 -0.67 -1.74 11.94
CA ASN A 259 -1.35 -0.97 12.97
C ASN A 259 -1.52 0.48 12.49
N VAL A 260 -2.69 1.06 12.73
CA VAL A 260 -3.01 2.45 12.39
C VAL A 260 -3.61 3.14 13.61
N SER A 261 -3.19 4.38 13.87
CA SER A 261 -3.77 5.22 14.91
C SER A 261 -4.01 6.65 14.40
N GLN A 262 -5.09 7.26 14.87
CA GLN A 262 -5.37 8.69 14.76
C GLN A 262 -5.57 9.31 16.15
N ASP A 263 -5.23 8.57 17.21
CA ASP A 263 -5.30 9.07 18.58
C ASP A 263 -4.23 10.17 18.76
N PRO A 264 -4.61 11.40 19.14
CA PRO A 264 -3.65 12.52 19.17
C PRO A 264 -2.45 12.26 20.09
N LYS A 265 -2.66 11.57 21.22
CA LYS A 265 -1.58 11.27 22.16
C LYS A 265 -0.62 10.23 21.57
N VAL A 266 -1.14 9.15 20.99
CA VAL A 266 -0.30 8.14 20.33
C VAL A 266 0.51 8.74 19.18
N VAL A 267 -0.13 9.55 18.33
CA VAL A 267 0.54 10.20 17.20
C VAL A 267 1.65 11.13 17.69
N GLN A 268 1.38 11.91 18.76
CA GLN A 268 2.37 12.82 19.33
C GLN A 268 3.55 12.08 19.97
N ASP A 269 3.30 11.07 20.82
CA ASP A 269 4.33 10.29 21.51
C ASP A 269 5.28 9.61 20.50
N ILE A 270 4.73 9.08 19.40
CA ILE A 270 5.52 8.44 18.35
C ILE A 270 6.29 9.47 17.53
N TYR A 271 5.68 10.61 17.20
CA TYR A 271 6.34 11.69 16.50
C TYR A 271 7.56 12.19 17.29
N GLU A 272 7.39 12.47 18.59
CA GLU A 272 8.47 12.91 19.48
C GLU A 272 9.58 11.86 19.61
N SER A 273 9.21 10.58 19.72
CA SER A 273 10.19 9.48 19.74
C SER A 273 11.05 9.42 18.47
N LEU A 274 10.44 9.66 17.30
CA LEU A 274 11.19 9.70 16.04
C LEU A 274 12.04 10.97 15.90
N GLU A 275 11.60 12.11 16.41
CA GLU A 275 12.43 13.33 16.50
C GLU A 275 13.67 13.08 17.37
N GLU A 276 13.49 12.49 18.56
CA GLU A 276 14.61 12.14 19.43
C GLU A 276 15.59 11.21 18.71
N MET A 277 15.10 10.22 17.95
CA MET A 277 15.95 9.34 17.14
C MET A 277 16.71 10.09 16.04
N ILE A 278 16.10 11.11 15.42
CA ILE A 278 16.77 11.97 14.44
C ILE A 278 17.93 12.71 15.13
N GLU A 279 17.68 13.33 16.28
CA GLU A 279 18.65 14.17 16.98
C GLU A 279 19.81 13.36 17.59
N THR A 280 19.52 12.19 18.16
CA THR A 280 20.48 11.45 18.99
C THR A 280 21.19 10.32 18.26
N ARG A 281 20.57 9.74 17.23
CA ARG A 281 21.01 8.47 16.63
C ARG A 281 21.18 8.50 15.12
N SER A 282 20.82 9.60 14.48
CA SER A 282 20.77 9.67 13.03
C SER A 282 21.83 10.58 12.43
N ARG A 283 22.21 10.31 11.17
CA ARG A 283 23.15 11.15 10.42
C ARG A 283 22.56 11.53 9.09
N ILE A 284 22.64 12.80 8.71
CA ILE A 284 22.21 13.25 7.38
C ILE A 284 23.07 12.54 6.32
N THR A 285 22.42 12.04 5.26
CA THR A 285 23.07 11.23 4.21
C THR A 285 23.48 12.01 2.96
N PHE A 286 22.96 13.24 2.80
CA PHE A 286 23.34 14.11 1.69
C PHE A 286 23.47 15.57 2.16
N LEU A 287 24.33 16.31 1.48
CA LEU A 287 24.47 17.75 1.72
C LEU A 287 23.68 18.48 0.65
N GLU A 288 22.68 19.25 1.08
CA GLU A 288 22.05 20.21 0.18
C GLU A 288 22.99 21.41 0.04
N LYS A 289 23.37 21.72 -1.20
CA LYS A 289 24.18 22.90 -1.51
C LYS A 289 23.44 23.78 -2.49
N ASN A 290 23.43 25.09 -2.23
CA ASN A 290 22.88 26.05 -3.19
C ASN A 290 23.80 26.13 -4.43
N PRO A 291 23.26 26.20 -5.66
CA PRO A 291 24.07 26.42 -6.86
C PRO A 291 25.06 27.60 -6.72
N ARG A 292 24.66 28.68 -6.03
CA ARG A 292 25.53 29.82 -5.75
C ARG A 292 26.70 29.45 -4.84
N GLU A 293 26.48 28.65 -3.80
CA GLU A 293 27.54 28.18 -2.89
C GLU A 293 28.51 27.26 -3.63
N ILE A 294 28.01 26.35 -4.46
CA ILE A 294 28.84 25.47 -5.30
C ILE A 294 29.75 26.30 -6.22
N ILE A 295 29.22 27.35 -6.85
CA ILE A 295 29.99 28.23 -7.74
C ILE A 295 31.04 29.04 -6.96
N LEU A 296 30.65 29.63 -5.83
CA LEU A 296 31.52 30.50 -5.01
C LEU A 296 32.66 29.71 -4.35
N GLU A 297 32.36 28.52 -3.85
CA GLU A 297 33.34 27.64 -3.20
C GLU A 297 34.19 26.86 -4.21
N LYS A 298 33.87 26.94 -5.52
CA LYS A 298 34.53 26.19 -6.61
C LYS A 298 34.51 24.67 -6.43
N ASN A 299 33.58 24.13 -5.64
CA ASN A 299 33.46 22.69 -5.36
C ASN A 299 33.21 21.83 -6.62
N TYR A 300 32.78 22.44 -7.73
CA TYR A 300 32.58 21.76 -9.01
C TYR A 300 33.89 21.36 -9.71
N ILE A 301 35.05 21.80 -9.21
CA ILE A 301 36.38 21.48 -9.75
C ILE A 301 36.99 20.25 -9.02
N GLU A 302 36.43 19.84 -7.89
CA GLU A 302 36.97 18.75 -7.05
C GLU A 302 36.45 17.35 -7.42
N TYR A 303 35.61 17.23 -8.45
CA TYR A 303 35.03 15.96 -8.93
C TYR A 303 35.30 15.74 -10.42
#